data_AF-A0A948RD76-F1
#
_entry.id   AF-A0A948RD76-F1
#
_cell.length_a   1.000
_cell.length_b   1.000
_cell.length_c   1.000
_cell.angle_alpha   90.00
_cell.angle_beta   90.00
_cell.angle_gamma   90.00
#
_symmetry.space_group_name_H-M   'P 1'
#
loop_
_entity.id
_entity.type
_entity.pdbx_description
1 polymer ?
#
loop_
_entity_poly.entity_id
_entity_poly.type
_entity_poly.pdbx_seq_one_letter_code
_entity_poly.pdbx_strand_id
1 'polypeptide(L)'
;MPEGQTQKYLVVFQPSGRRGYIEPGQTLKQASRELGVDIEGICGDVGTCGTCKVRVEDGSFEKYGIESHRNHLSPLTEAEKTFINQQMEGQGYRLACQAKVRGDVVVFVPEGSRMGQQIVRKAARDIAIEVKPAVRKYYVEMAKATLVNTLGDWERMTAQLDSQFGLSDLSIDYPTLVALQEMVRQGNWQVTASVWMDREVIRVEPGKMETGYGLAIDIGTTTVASYLCDLNTGDIVATES
;
A
#
# COMPACT_ATOMS: atom_id res chain seq x y z
N MET A 1 44.19 -24.39 -31.86
CA MET A 1 44.30 -23.02 -31.30
C MET A 1 43.01 -22.79 -30.54
N PRO A 2 43.03 -22.56 -29.21
CA PRO A 2 41.77 -22.38 -28.49
C PRO A 2 41.17 -21.03 -28.89
N GLU A 3 39.93 -21.09 -29.33
CA GLU A 3 39.11 -19.98 -29.82
C GLU A 3 38.92 -18.92 -28.73
N GLY A 4 38.93 -17.65 -29.14
CA GLY A 4 39.07 -16.48 -28.29
C GLY A 4 38.06 -16.40 -27.14
N GLN A 5 38.56 -16.28 -25.92
CA GLN A 5 37.74 -15.92 -24.76
C GLN A 5 37.21 -14.50 -24.97
N THR A 6 35.92 -14.37 -25.28
CA THR A 6 35.24 -13.07 -25.32
C THR A 6 35.25 -12.49 -23.91
N GLN A 7 35.99 -11.40 -23.69
CA GLN A 7 36.07 -10.70 -22.41
C GLN A 7 34.65 -10.32 -21.95
N LYS A 8 34.20 -10.89 -20.83
CA LYS A 8 32.93 -10.53 -20.19
C LYS A 8 33.13 -9.41 -19.17
N TYR A 9 32.07 -8.65 -18.91
CA TYR A 9 32.09 -7.53 -17.99
C TYR A 9 31.09 -7.74 -16.85
N LEU A 10 31.48 -7.36 -15.64
CA LEU A 10 30.61 -7.43 -14.47
C LEU A 10 29.59 -6.30 -14.49
N VAL A 11 28.31 -6.65 -14.54
CA VAL A 11 27.20 -5.71 -14.40
C VAL A 11 26.56 -5.92 -13.04
N VAL A 12 26.40 -4.85 -12.28
CA VAL A 12 25.77 -4.87 -10.95
C VAL A 12 24.55 -3.96 -10.95
N PHE A 13 23.39 -4.50 -10.59
CA PHE A 13 22.16 -3.73 -10.45
C PHE A 13 21.88 -3.39 -8.99
N GLN A 14 21.62 -2.12 -8.71
CA GLN A 14 21.19 -1.61 -7.41
C GLN A 14 19.76 -1.07 -7.48
N PRO A 15 18.97 -1.18 -6.41
CA PRO A 15 19.31 -1.72 -5.08
C PRO A 15 19.14 -3.25 -4.96
N SER A 16 18.71 -3.94 -6.01
CA SER A 16 18.46 -5.39 -5.96
C SER A 16 19.70 -6.22 -5.61
N GLY A 17 20.90 -5.68 -5.81
CA GLY A 17 22.17 -6.32 -5.51
C GLY A 17 22.53 -7.46 -6.47
N ARG A 18 21.71 -7.69 -7.51
CA ARG A 18 21.93 -8.75 -8.49
C ARG A 18 23.10 -8.38 -9.41
N ARG A 19 23.94 -9.36 -9.72
CA ARG A 19 25.19 -9.16 -10.46
C ARG A 19 25.56 -10.40 -11.26
N GLY A 20 26.27 -10.19 -12.35
CA GLY A 20 26.86 -11.27 -13.15
C GLY A 20 27.65 -10.75 -14.33
N TYR A 21 28.31 -11.67 -15.02
CA TYR A 21 29.18 -11.38 -16.15
C TYR A 21 28.40 -11.41 -17.46
N ILE A 22 28.38 -10.26 -18.14
CA ILE A 22 27.60 -9.98 -19.35
C ILE A 22 28.53 -9.89 -20.55
N GLU A 23 28.05 -10.33 -21.70
CA GLU A 23 28.82 -10.29 -22.94
C GLU A 23 28.89 -8.85 -23.50
N PRO A 24 30.03 -8.49 -24.11
CA PRO A 24 30.21 -7.16 -24.67
C PRO A 24 29.17 -6.88 -25.75
N GLY A 25 28.60 -5.68 -25.74
CA GLY A 25 27.61 -5.25 -26.73
C GLY A 25 26.16 -5.58 -26.39
N GLN A 26 25.90 -6.39 -25.36
CA GLN A 26 24.54 -6.58 -24.83
C GLN A 26 24.04 -5.29 -24.18
N THR A 27 22.72 -5.06 -24.22
CA THR A 27 22.11 -3.89 -23.60
C THR A 27 21.93 -4.10 -22.10
N LEU A 28 21.87 -3.02 -21.32
CA LEU A 28 21.57 -3.11 -19.89
C LEU A 28 20.23 -3.79 -19.61
N LYS A 29 19.24 -3.66 -20.51
CA LYS A 29 17.96 -4.38 -20.35
C LYS A 29 18.08 -5.89 -20.64
N GLN A 30 18.94 -6.29 -21.58
CA GLN A 30 19.23 -7.71 -21.79
C GLN A 30 19.95 -8.30 -20.57
N ALA A 31 20.98 -7.60 -20.09
CA ALA A 31 21.67 -7.94 -18.85
C ALA A 31 20.72 -8.02 -17.66
N SER A 32 19.76 -7.10 -17.55
CA SER A 32 18.77 -7.13 -16.47
C SER A 32 17.92 -8.39 -16.54
N ARG A 33 17.44 -8.79 -17.72
CA ARG A 33 16.68 -10.04 -17.91
C ARG A 33 17.47 -11.28 -17.52
N GLU A 34 18.74 -11.37 -17.92
CA GLU A 34 19.63 -12.50 -17.58
C GLU A 34 19.88 -12.61 -16.07
N LEU A 35 20.01 -11.47 -15.39
CA LEU A 35 20.19 -11.42 -13.94
C LEU A 35 18.86 -11.43 -13.17
N GLY A 36 17.71 -11.49 -13.86
CA GLY A 36 16.37 -11.43 -13.29
C GLY A 36 16.05 -10.11 -12.56
N VAL A 37 16.61 -9.01 -13.03
CA VAL A 37 16.27 -7.65 -12.64
C VAL A 37 15.22 -7.10 -13.59
N ASP A 38 14.06 -6.82 -13.03
CA ASP A 38 12.89 -6.37 -13.76
C ASP A 38 12.98 -4.87 -14.06
N ILE A 39 13.21 -4.52 -15.33
CA ILE A 39 13.23 -3.14 -15.85
C ILE A 39 12.11 -2.96 -16.87
N GLU A 40 11.25 -1.97 -16.64
CA GLU A 40 10.08 -1.71 -17.48
C GLU A 40 10.48 -1.24 -18.87
N GLY A 41 9.92 -1.86 -19.92
CA GLY A 41 10.12 -1.38 -21.28
C GLY A 41 9.00 -1.81 -22.21
N ILE A 42 7.94 -1.00 -22.21
CA ILE A 42 6.70 -1.21 -22.97
C ILE A 42 6.88 -1.13 -24.49
N CYS A 43 7.91 -0.42 -24.97
CA CYS A 43 8.17 -0.23 -26.41
C CYS A 43 8.95 -1.36 -27.09
N GLY A 44 9.22 -2.48 -26.40
CA GLY A 44 9.96 -3.60 -27.02
C GLY A 44 11.39 -3.24 -27.45
N ASP A 45 12.08 -2.40 -26.68
CA ASP A 45 13.50 -2.03 -26.88
C ASP A 45 13.79 -1.07 -28.04
N VAL A 46 12.75 -0.47 -28.63
CA VAL A 46 12.87 0.54 -29.70
C VAL A 46 13.33 1.91 -29.17
N GLY A 47 13.14 2.19 -27.88
CA GLY A 47 13.58 3.44 -27.24
C GLY A 47 12.59 4.61 -27.34
N THR A 48 11.32 4.34 -27.59
CA THR A 48 10.27 5.38 -27.81
C THR A 48 9.40 5.69 -26.58
N CYS A 49 9.54 4.95 -25.47
CA CYS A 49 8.68 5.11 -24.28
C CYS A 49 9.36 5.78 -23.09
N GLY A 50 10.69 5.73 -23.00
CA GLY A 50 11.45 6.28 -21.87
C GLY A 50 11.20 5.61 -20.50
N THR A 51 10.49 4.47 -20.41
CA THR A 51 10.19 3.80 -19.12
C THR A 51 11.40 3.10 -18.52
N CYS A 52 12.36 2.65 -19.34
CA CYS A 52 13.54 1.89 -18.94
C CYS A 52 14.72 2.75 -18.47
N LYS A 53 14.46 3.88 -17.81
CA LYS A 53 15.52 4.78 -17.34
C LYS A 53 16.34 4.10 -16.23
N VAL A 54 17.66 4.21 -16.34
CA VAL A 54 18.61 3.75 -15.33
C VAL A 54 19.66 4.82 -15.11
N ARG A 55 20.35 4.78 -13.97
CA ARG A 55 21.45 5.70 -13.65
C ARG A 55 22.73 4.90 -13.48
N VAL A 56 23.77 5.27 -14.21
CA VAL A 56 25.11 4.71 -14.04
C VAL A 56 25.77 5.40 -12.86
N GLU A 57 26.30 4.60 -11.95
CA GLU A 57 27.07 5.12 -10.82
C GLU A 57 28.55 5.16 -11.21
N ASP A 58 29.15 6.34 -11.20
CA ASP A 58 30.59 6.50 -11.45
C ASP A 58 31.37 6.38 -10.13
N GLY A 59 32.46 5.62 -10.15
CA GLY A 59 33.37 5.52 -9.02
C GLY A 59 34.01 4.14 -8.87
N SER A 60 34.88 4.02 -7.87
CA SER A 60 35.45 2.74 -7.46
C SER A 60 34.53 2.07 -6.45
N PHE A 61 34.10 0.84 -6.73
CA PHE A 61 33.21 0.07 -5.88
C PHE A 61 33.97 -1.12 -5.29
N GLU A 62 34.70 -0.90 -4.20
CA GLU A 62 35.51 -1.91 -3.51
C GLU A 62 34.72 -3.19 -3.18
N LYS A 63 33.44 -3.05 -2.78
CA LYS A 63 32.52 -4.17 -2.50
C LYS A 63 32.39 -5.15 -3.67
N TYR A 64 32.54 -4.67 -4.89
CA TYR A 64 32.40 -5.45 -6.12
C TYR A 64 33.74 -5.66 -6.83
N GLY A 65 34.81 -4.98 -6.39
CA GLY A 65 36.13 -5.04 -7.00
C GLY A 65 36.19 -4.45 -8.41
N ILE A 66 35.31 -3.49 -8.73
CA ILE A 66 35.22 -2.89 -10.07
C ILE A 66 35.25 -1.36 -10.02
N GLU A 67 35.77 -0.76 -11.09
CA GLU A 67 35.62 0.66 -11.38
C GLU A 67 34.48 0.81 -12.39
N SER A 68 33.46 1.56 -12.01
CA SER A 68 32.31 1.82 -12.87
C SER A 68 32.43 3.23 -13.43
N HIS A 69 32.32 3.33 -14.75
CA HIS A 69 32.38 4.60 -15.46
C HIS A 69 31.32 4.68 -16.56
N ARG A 70 30.78 5.87 -16.82
CA ARG A 70 29.83 6.10 -17.94
C ARG A 70 30.39 5.72 -19.31
N ASN A 71 31.71 5.81 -19.49
CA ASN A 71 32.39 5.42 -20.73
C ASN A 71 32.47 3.89 -20.92
N HIS A 72 32.11 3.10 -19.90
CA HIS A 72 31.94 1.65 -19.99
C HIS A 72 30.62 1.25 -20.68
N LEU A 73 29.83 2.23 -21.12
CA LEU A 73 28.66 2.01 -21.97
C LEU A 73 28.86 2.62 -23.36
N SER A 74 28.02 2.23 -24.31
CA SER A 74 27.97 2.87 -25.63
C SER A 74 27.65 4.36 -25.53
N PRO A 75 28.06 5.18 -26.53
CA PRO A 75 27.63 6.57 -26.63
C PRO A 75 26.11 6.74 -26.57
N LEU A 76 25.66 7.93 -26.19
CA LEU A 76 24.25 8.27 -26.11
C LEU A 76 23.60 8.18 -27.50
N THR A 77 22.50 7.45 -27.63
CA THR A 77 21.77 7.34 -28.91
C THR A 77 20.78 8.50 -29.10
N GLU A 78 20.32 8.74 -30.33
CA GLU A 78 19.29 9.76 -30.61
C GLU A 78 17.96 9.47 -29.89
N ALA A 79 17.63 8.18 -29.71
CA ALA A 79 16.46 7.78 -28.93
C ALA A 79 16.60 8.20 -27.46
N GLU A 80 17.80 8.09 -26.89
CA GLU A 80 18.07 8.51 -25.52
C GLU A 80 17.96 10.03 -25.35
N LYS A 81 18.46 10.82 -26.31
CA LYS A 81 18.38 12.30 -26.28
C LYS A 81 16.95 12.83 -26.23
N THR A 82 15.98 12.08 -26.74
CA THR A 82 14.56 12.44 -26.66
C THR A 82 14.04 12.47 -25.20
N PHE A 83 14.61 11.64 -24.32
CA PHE A 83 14.12 11.45 -22.95
C PHE A 83 15.11 11.90 -21.86
N ILE A 84 16.36 12.17 -22.23
CA ILE A 84 17.46 12.50 -21.33
C ILE A 84 17.98 13.87 -21.73
N ASN A 85 17.71 14.87 -20.89
CA ASN A 85 18.26 16.21 -21.06
C ASN A 85 19.73 16.26 -20.58
N GLN A 86 20.41 17.38 -20.86
CA GLN A 86 21.83 17.57 -20.51
C GLN A 86 22.11 17.44 -19.00
N GLN A 87 21.15 17.82 -18.15
CA GLN A 87 21.27 17.68 -16.69
C GLN A 87 21.22 16.20 -16.27
N MET A 88 20.27 15.44 -16.82
CA MET A 88 20.10 14.01 -16.56
C MET A 88 21.29 13.22 -17.11
N GLU A 89 21.81 13.58 -18.28
CA GLU A 89 23.05 13.02 -18.81
C GLU A 89 24.23 13.28 -17.87
N GLY A 90 24.34 14.52 -17.33
CA GLY A 90 25.32 14.90 -16.32
C GLY A 90 25.21 14.12 -15.00
N GLN A 91 24.04 13.55 -14.70
CA GLN A 91 23.81 12.67 -13.55
C GLN A 91 23.98 11.17 -13.87
N GLY A 92 24.29 10.82 -15.13
CA GLY A 92 24.52 9.44 -15.56
C GLY A 92 23.26 8.67 -15.94
N TYR A 93 22.14 9.35 -16.20
CA TYR A 93 20.93 8.69 -16.68
C TYR A 93 21.11 8.18 -18.11
N ARG A 94 20.59 6.97 -18.36
CA ARG A 94 20.60 6.25 -19.66
C ARG A 94 19.29 5.50 -19.85
N LEU A 95 18.94 5.13 -21.09
CA LEU A 95 17.88 4.15 -21.34
C LEU A 95 18.49 2.75 -21.39
N ALA A 96 18.04 1.86 -20.51
CA ALA A 96 18.61 0.52 -20.38
C ALA A 96 18.51 -0.30 -21.68
N CYS A 97 17.49 -0.06 -22.52
CA CYS A 97 17.35 -0.75 -23.81
C CYS A 97 18.31 -0.26 -24.90
N GLN A 98 18.92 0.92 -24.75
CA GLN A 98 19.82 1.51 -25.74
C GLN A 98 21.29 1.46 -25.30
N ALA A 99 21.55 1.50 -24.00
CA ALA A 99 22.89 1.48 -23.44
C ALA A 99 23.50 0.08 -23.51
N LYS A 100 24.55 -0.08 -24.34
CA LYS A 100 25.30 -1.34 -24.50
C LYS A 100 26.51 -1.41 -23.60
N VAL A 101 26.75 -2.56 -22.99
CA VAL A 101 27.85 -2.82 -22.05
C VAL A 101 29.18 -2.96 -22.81
N ARG A 102 30.21 -2.24 -22.35
CA ARG A 102 31.58 -2.24 -22.90
C ARG A 102 32.67 -2.31 -21.81
N GLY A 103 32.28 -2.33 -20.55
CA GLY A 103 33.15 -2.42 -19.38
C GLY A 103 32.33 -2.74 -18.13
N ASP A 104 33.00 -2.94 -17.01
CA ASP A 104 32.34 -3.22 -15.73
C ASP A 104 31.51 -2.01 -15.28
N VAL A 105 30.29 -2.23 -14.81
CA VAL A 105 29.37 -1.12 -14.53
C VAL A 105 28.42 -1.41 -13.38
N VAL A 106 28.25 -0.41 -12.53
CA VAL A 106 27.22 -0.37 -11.48
C VAL A 106 26.07 0.49 -11.97
N VAL A 107 24.88 -0.09 -11.97
CA VAL A 107 23.66 0.50 -12.50
C VAL A 107 22.62 0.57 -11.40
N PHE A 108 22.24 1.79 -11.04
CA PHE A 108 21.09 2.05 -10.20
C PHE A 108 19.82 2.05 -11.05
N VAL A 109 18.83 1.25 -10.64
CA VAL A 109 17.50 1.19 -11.27
C VAL A 109 16.55 2.04 -10.42
N PRO A 110 16.13 3.23 -10.88
CA PRO A 110 15.13 4.06 -10.20
C PRO A 110 13.82 3.31 -9.99
N GLU A 111 13.09 3.65 -8.94
CA GLU A 111 11.82 3.00 -8.60
C GLU A 111 10.80 3.07 -9.75
N GLY A 112 10.70 4.22 -10.43
CA GLY A 112 9.79 4.41 -11.57
C GLY A 112 10.14 3.58 -12.82
N SER A 113 11.23 2.82 -12.81
CA SER A 113 11.65 1.96 -13.92
C SER A 113 11.69 0.48 -13.56
N ARG A 114 11.36 0.10 -12.32
CA ARG A 114 11.30 -1.31 -11.89
C ARG A 114 9.96 -1.91 -12.27
N MET A 115 9.99 -3.01 -13.02
CA MET A 115 8.80 -3.85 -13.19
C MET A 115 8.57 -4.60 -11.88
N GLY A 116 7.39 -4.47 -11.30
CA GLY A 116 7.15 -4.91 -9.92
C GLY A 116 6.82 -3.77 -8.96
N GLN A 117 6.20 -2.70 -9.44
CA GLN A 117 5.06 -2.26 -8.64
C GLN A 117 4.04 -3.40 -8.69
N GLN A 118 3.97 -4.19 -7.61
CA GLN A 118 2.66 -4.30 -7.00
C GLN A 118 2.28 -2.85 -6.75
N ILE A 119 1.58 -2.25 -7.71
CA ILE A 119 0.98 -0.95 -7.49
C ILE A 119 -0.05 -1.31 -6.42
N VAL A 120 0.33 -1.20 -5.15
CA VAL A 120 -0.62 -0.82 -4.13
C VAL A 120 -1.09 0.52 -4.65
N ARG A 121 -2.10 0.49 -5.52
CA ARG A 121 -2.83 1.67 -5.95
C ARG A 121 -3.50 2.12 -4.66
N LYS A 122 -2.76 2.90 -3.87
CA LYS A 122 -3.24 3.63 -2.70
C LYS A 122 -4.33 4.63 -3.11
N ALA A 123 -4.47 4.90 -4.40
CA ALA A 123 -5.72 5.39 -4.94
C ALA A 123 -6.71 4.22 -5.00
N ALA A 124 -7.49 4.06 -3.93
CA ALA A 124 -8.77 3.39 -3.99
C ALA A 124 -9.46 3.86 -5.29
N ARG A 125 -9.93 2.91 -6.11
CA ARG A 125 -10.88 3.32 -7.15
C ARG A 125 -12.05 3.97 -6.39
N ASP A 126 -12.46 5.16 -6.80
CA ASP A 126 -13.71 5.80 -6.35
C ASP A 126 -14.89 4.95 -6.84
N ILE A 127 -15.04 3.77 -6.29
CA ILE A 127 -16.26 2.98 -6.38
C ILE A 127 -17.12 3.57 -5.29
N ALA A 128 -18.24 4.19 -5.68
CA ALA A 128 -19.26 4.59 -4.73
C ALA A 128 -19.83 3.32 -4.09
N ILE A 129 -19.29 2.96 -2.93
CA ILE A 129 -19.75 1.83 -2.12
C ILE A 129 -20.60 2.41 -1.00
N GLU A 130 -21.80 1.87 -0.84
CA GLU A 130 -22.63 2.18 0.32
C GLU A 130 -21.95 1.62 1.57
N VAL A 131 -21.57 2.50 2.49
CA VAL A 131 -20.85 2.15 3.71
C VAL A 131 -21.80 1.44 4.67
N LYS A 132 -21.69 0.11 4.72
CA LYS A 132 -22.45 -0.78 5.61
C LYS A 132 -21.47 -1.55 6.51
N PRO A 133 -20.91 -0.91 7.54
CA PRO A 133 -19.93 -1.55 8.41
C PRO A 133 -20.60 -2.64 9.25
N ALA A 134 -19.82 -3.66 9.64
CA ALA A 134 -20.32 -4.75 10.48
C ALA A 134 -20.74 -4.28 11.88
N VAL A 135 -20.19 -3.17 12.38
CA VAL A 135 -20.59 -2.56 13.65
C VAL A 135 -21.04 -1.13 13.38
N ARG A 136 -22.25 -0.79 13.83
CA ARG A 136 -22.84 0.56 13.70
C ARG A 136 -23.16 1.13 15.07
N LYS A 137 -23.00 2.44 15.22
CA LYS A 137 -23.35 3.17 16.44
C LYS A 137 -24.72 3.82 16.29
N TYR A 138 -25.57 3.62 17.28
CA TYR A 138 -26.93 4.15 17.34
C TYR A 138 -27.11 4.95 18.61
N TYR A 139 -27.25 6.26 18.45
CA TYR A 139 -27.57 7.16 19.55
C TYR A 139 -29.08 7.12 19.82
N VAL A 140 -29.46 6.94 21.08
CA VAL A 140 -30.86 6.97 21.51
C VAL A 140 -31.02 7.77 22.80
N GLU A 141 -32.18 8.42 22.90
CA GLU A 141 -32.64 9.09 24.11
C GLU A 141 -33.79 8.30 24.72
N MET A 142 -33.60 7.83 25.94
CA MET A 142 -34.53 6.95 26.62
C MET A 142 -35.44 7.73 27.56
N ALA A 143 -36.71 7.32 27.64
CA ALA A 143 -37.62 7.86 28.64
C ALA A 143 -37.16 7.48 30.06
N LYS A 144 -37.06 8.49 30.94
CA LYS A 144 -36.69 8.28 32.35
C LYS A 144 -37.62 7.28 33.03
N ALA A 145 -37.06 6.44 33.90
CA ALA A 145 -37.84 5.57 34.76
C ALA A 145 -38.70 6.40 35.72
N THR A 146 -39.96 5.98 35.87
CA THR A 146 -40.92 6.59 36.79
C THR A 146 -41.69 5.48 37.51
N LEU A 147 -42.46 5.82 38.54
CA LEU A 147 -43.32 4.84 39.21
C LEU A 147 -44.42 4.28 38.29
N VAL A 148 -44.76 4.98 37.21
CA VAL A 148 -45.78 4.57 36.24
C VAL A 148 -45.17 3.73 35.12
N ASN A 149 -43.97 4.08 34.67
CA ASN A 149 -43.24 3.34 33.64
C ASN A 149 -42.12 2.54 34.30
N THR A 150 -42.34 1.24 34.48
CA THR A 150 -41.46 0.31 35.21
C THR A 150 -40.58 -0.57 34.31
N LEU A 151 -40.54 -0.30 33.00
CA LEU A 151 -39.69 -1.05 32.07
C LEU A 151 -38.22 -1.02 32.49
N GLY A 152 -37.52 -2.14 32.27
CA GLY A 152 -36.08 -2.24 32.46
C GLY A 152 -35.31 -1.39 31.45
N ASP A 153 -34.03 -1.15 31.76
CA ASP A 153 -33.18 -0.31 30.92
C ASP A 153 -32.97 -0.96 29.52
N TRP A 154 -32.94 -2.29 29.44
CA TRP A 154 -32.86 -3.02 28.17
C TRP A 154 -34.10 -2.82 27.30
N GLU A 155 -35.29 -3.04 27.86
CA GLU A 155 -36.56 -2.89 27.13
C GLU A 155 -36.81 -1.45 26.68
N ARG A 156 -36.39 -0.46 27.48
CA ARG A 156 -36.43 0.94 27.06
C ARG A 156 -35.52 1.23 25.89
N MET A 157 -34.31 0.67 25.90
CA MET A 157 -33.32 0.94 24.87
C MET A 157 -33.73 0.27 23.55
N THR A 158 -34.15 -1.00 23.59
CA THR A 158 -34.64 -1.71 22.40
C THR A 158 -35.87 -1.06 21.80
N ALA A 159 -36.81 -0.58 22.63
CA ALA A 159 -37.97 0.17 22.14
C ALA A 159 -37.56 1.45 21.37
N GLN A 160 -36.51 2.16 21.83
CA GLN A 160 -36.00 3.33 21.11
C GLN A 160 -35.24 2.94 19.83
N LEU A 161 -34.43 1.88 19.88
CA LEU A 161 -33.69 1.38 18.71
C LEU A 161 -34.64 0.90 17.61
N ASP A 162 -35.70 0.19 17.97
CA ASP A 162 -36.75 -0.23 17.03
C ASP A 162 -37.50 0.97 16.46
N SER A 163 -38.01 1.86 17.32
CA SER A 163 -38.79 3.02 16.88
C SER A 163 -38.01 3.99 15.99
N GLN A 164 -36.70 4.18 16.20
CA GLN A 164 -35.90 5.17 15.46
C GLN A 164 -35.17 4.56 14.26
N PHE A 165 -34.75 3.30 14.33
CA PHE A 165 -33.87 2.68 13.35
C PHE A 165 -34.42 1.38 12.75
N GLY A 166 -35.58 0.89 13.20
CA GLY A 166 -36.18 -0.36 12.73
C GLY A 166 -35.41 -1.61 13.17
N LEU A 167 -34.64 -1.51 14.26
CA LEU A 167 -33.86 -2.63 14.81
C LEU A 167 -34.72 -3.45 15.78
N SER A 168 -35.47 -4.40 15.23
CA SER A 168 -36.24 -5.39 15.99
C SER A 168 -35.44 -6.66 16.27
N ASP A 169 -35.80 -7.42 17.31
CA ASP A 169 -35.22 -8.73 17.64
C ASP A 169 -33.71 -8.70 17.95
N LEU A 170 -33.28 -7.65 18.66
CA LEU A 170 -31.89 -7.51 19.09
C LEU A 170 -31.56 -8.45 20.26
N SER A 171 -30.36 -9.04 20.23
CA SER A 171 -29.71 -9.61 21.41
C SER A 171 -28.74 -8.59 22.05
N ILE A 172 -28.28 -8.90 23.26
CA ILE A 172 -27.26 -8.12 23.96
C ILE A 172 -26.22 -9.05 24.54
N ASP A 173 -24.96 -8.71 24.34
CA ASP A 173 -23.83 -9.38 24.97
C ASP A 173 -23.92 -9.27 26.50
N TYR A 174 -23.60 -10.34 27.22
CA TYR A 174 -23.82 -10.41 28.67
C TYR A 174 -23.04 -9.35 29.47
N PRO A 175 -21.71 -9.18 29.29
CA PRO A 175 -20.96 -8.06 29.86
C PRO A 175 -21.61 -6.70 29.58
N THR A 176 -22.10 -6.49 28.36
CA THR A 176 -22.77 -5.24 27.97
C THR A 176 -24.08 -5.04 28.74
N LEU A 177 -24.87 -6.10 28.92
CA LEU A 177 -26.10 -6.06 29.71
C LEU A 177 -25.81 -5.72 31.18
N VAL A 178 -24.76 -6.29 31.77
CA VAL A 178 -24.35 -5.99 33.15
C VAL A 178 -23.98 -4.52 33.32
N ALA A 179 -23.27 -3.93 32.34
CA ALA A 179 -22.86 -2.52 32.38
C ALA A 179 -23.99 -1.53 32.01
N LEU A 180 -25.06 -2.00 31.35
CA LEU A 180 -26.09 -1.15 30.74
C LEU A 180 -26.66 -0.11 31.70
N GLN A 181 -27.09 -0.55 32.89
CA GLN A 181 -27.73 0.35 33.86
C GLN A 181 -26.81 1.52 34.22
N GLU A 182 -25.54 1.24 34.51
CA GLU A 182 -24.58 2.28 34.86
C GLU A 182 -24.39 3.28 33.70
N MET A 183 -24.23 2.78 32.47
CA MET A 183 -24.05 3.63 31.28
C MET A 183 -25.27 4.53 31.03
N VAL A 184 -26.48 4.01 31.20
CA VAL A 184 -27.72 4.79 31.06
C VAL A 184 -27.79 5.91 32.11
N ARG A 185 -27.42 5.63 33.35
CA ARG A 185 -27.44 6.65 34.42
C ARG A 185 -26.34 7.69 34.23
N GLN A 186 -25.12 7.29 33.88
CA GLN A 186 -24.01 8.21 33.57
C GLN A 186 -24.35 9.12 32.39
N GLY A 187 -25.01 8.58 31.36
CA GLY A 187 -25.46 9.34 30.20
C GLY A 187 -26.73 10.16 30.41
N ASN A 188 -27.29 10.22 31.63
CA ASN A 188 -28.56 10.89 31.92
C ASN A 188 -29.67 10.50 30.93
N TRP A 189 -29.80 9.19 30.70
CA TRP A 189 -30.77 8.58 29.77
C TRP A 189 -30.49 8.81 28.29
N GLN A 190 -29.29 9.29 27.94
CA GLN A 190 -28.80 9.38 26.57
C GLN A 190 -27.63 8.40 26.42
N VAL A 191 -27.70 7.51 25.43
CA VAL A 191 -26.67 6.47 25.23
C VAL A 191 -26.40 6.23 23.76
N THR A 192 -25.22 5.68 23.46
CA THR A 192 -24.88 5.16 22.15
C THR A 192 -24.65 3.65 22.22
N ALA A 193 -25.47 2.89 21.50
CA ALA A 193 -25.34 1.45 21.36
C ALA A 193 -24.48 1.10 20.13
N SER A 194 -23.44 0.29 20.32
CA SER A 194 -22.70 -0.33 19.22
C SER A 194 -23.33 -1.68 18.91
N VAL A 195 -23.89 -1.82 17.71
CA VAL A 195 -24.64 -2.99 17.28
C VAL A 195 -23.87 -3.70 16.18
N TRP A 196 -23.58 -4.98 16.40
CA TRP A 196 -22.96 -5.86 15.43
C TRP A 196 -24.02 -6.48 14.52
N MET A 197 -23.82 -6.34 13.21
CA MET A 197 -24.64 -6.90 12.12
C MET A 197 -26.14 -6.58 12.25
N ASP A 198 -26.48 -5.43 12.83
CA ASP A 198 -27.85 -5.02 13.14
C ASP A 198 -28.64 -6.07 13.95
N ARG A 199 -27.94 -6.88 14.76
CA ARG A 199 -28.51 -7.99 15.54
C ARG A 199 -28.12 -8.01 17.00
N GLU A 200 -26.88 -7.70 17.35
CA GLU A 200 -26.39 -7.84 18.72
C GLU A 200 -25.80 -6.53 19.24
N VAL A 201 -26.28 -6.06 20.39
CA VAL A 201 -25.67 -4.94 21.10
C VAL A 201 -24.43 -5.45 21.83
N ILE A 202 -23.25 -5.04 21.36
CA ILE A 202 -21.95 -5.49 21.87
C ILE A 202 -21.26 -4.47 22.78
N ARG A 203 -21.80 -3.23 22.83
CA ARG A 203 -21.31 -2.18 23.72
C ARG A 203 -22.35 -1.08 23.87
N VAL A 204 -22.44 -0.48 25.06
CA VAL A 204 -23.21 0.74 25.32
C VAL A 204 -22.30 1.77 25.97
N GLU A 205 -22.35 3.01 25.48
CA GLU A 205 -21.57 4.14 25.98
C GLU A 205 -22.51 5.28 26.41
N PRO A 206 -22.20 6.02 27.48
CA PRO A 206 -23.01 7.15 27.92
C PRO A 206 -22.90 8.33 26.95
N GLY A 207 -24.03 8.98 26.64
CA GLY A 207 -24.09 10.13 25.73
C GLY A 207 -23.96 9.78 24.25
N LYS A 208 -23.70 10.81 23.43
CA LYS A 208 -23.56 10.69 21.97
C LYS A 208 -22.12 10.38 21.58
N MET A 209 -21.91 9.26 20.89
CA MET A 209 -20.60 8.84 20.36
C MET A 209 -20.69 8.75 18.84
N GLU A 210 -19.99 9.62 18.14
CA GLU A 210 -20.03 9.68 16.67
C GLU A 210 -18.91 8.88 16.02
N THR A 211 -17.75 8.77 16.68
CA THR A 211 -16.58 8.10 16.11
C THR A 211 -16.63 6.58 16.33
N GLY A 212 -16.41 5.83 15.24
CA GLY A 212 -16.19 4.40 15.25
C GLY A 212 -15.09 4.05 14.26
N TYR A 213 -14.09 3.28 14.70
CA TYR A 213 -13.00 2.82 13.84
C TYR A 213 -13.00 1.30 13.73
N GLY A 214 -12.61 0.81 12.56
CA GLY A 214 -12.34 -0.61 12.29
C GLY A 214 -10.90 -0.79 11.84
N LEU A 215 -10.38 -2.00 11.98
CA LEU A 215 -9.04 -2.36 11.53
C LEU A 215 -9.16 -3.49 10.51
N ALA A 216 -8.72 -3.25 9.27
CA ALA A 216 -8.54 -4.29 8.29
C ALA A 216 -7.08 -4.77 8.31
N ILE A 217 -6.86 -6.07 8.43
CA ILE A 217 -5.51 -6.67 8.53
C ILE A 217 -5.34 -7.67 7.40
N ASP A 218 -4.31 -7.48 6.57
CA ASP A 218 -3.87 -8.41 5.54
C ASP A 218 -2.60 -9.13 6.01
N ILE A 219 -2.72 -10.45 6.21
CA ILE A 219 -1.65 -11.29 6.75
C ILE A 219 -1.05 -12.10 5.61
N GLY A 220 0.04 -11.58 5.04
CA GLY A 220 0.89 -12.31 4.10
C GLY A 220 1.92 -13.18 4.81
N THR A 221 2.62 -14.02 4.04
CA THR A 221 3.71 -14.88 4.57
C THR A 221 4.95 -14.10 4.97
N THR A 222 5.18 -12.92 4.40
CA THR A 222 6.36 -12.07 4.63
C THR A 222 6.02 -10.69 5.19
N THR A 223 4.76 -10.28 5.13
CA THR A 223 4.33 -8.91 5.43
C THR A 223 2.95 -8.93 6.06
N VAL A 224 2.73 -8.10 7.07
CA VAL A 224 1.41 -7.88 7.67
C VAL A 224 1.06 -6.42 7.43
N ALA A 225 0.05 -6.15 6.63
CA ALA A 225 -0.45 -4.80 6.43
C ALA A 225 -1.72 -4.57 7.27
N SER A 226 -1.85 -3.36 7.82
CA SER A 226 -2.99 -2.93 8.62
C SER A 226 -3.51 -1.58 8.14
N TYR A 227 -4.84 -1.45 8.11
CA TYR A 227 -5.55 -0.26 7.65
C TYR A 227 -6.59 0.12 8.70
N LEU A 228 -6.39 1.28 9.34
CA LEU A 228 -7.36 1.85 10.25
C LEU A 228 -8.40 2.61 9.43
N CYS A 229 -9.68 2.23 9.55
CA CYS A 229 -10.76 2.79 8.76
C CYS A 229 -11.80 3.48 9.67
N ASP A 230 -12.31 4.63 9.25
CA ASP A 230 -13.51 5.24 9.83
C ASP A 230 -14.73 4.44 9.37
N LEU A 231 -15.51 3.91 10.31
CA LEU A 231 -16.68 3.07 10.00
C LEU A 231 -17.88 3.86 9.50
N ASN A 232 -17.93 5.17 9.75
CA ASN A 232 -19.03 6.02 9.28
C ASN A 232 -18.84 6.44 7.83
N THR A 233 -17.60 6.77 7.44
CA THR A 233 -17.29 7.27 6.09
C THR A 233 -16.68 6.22 5.17
N GLY A 234 -16.10 5.15 5.73
CA GLY A 234 -15.32 4.15 4.99
C GLY A 234 -13.89 4.60 4.66
N ASP A 235 -13.49 5.81 5.09
CA ASP A 235 -12.16 6.35 4.78
C ASP A 235 -11.05 5.62 5.54
N ILE A 236 -9.89 5.48 4.89
CA ILE A 236 -8.68 4.98 5.54
C ILE A 236 -7.99 6.14 6.25
N VAL A 237 -7.91 6.04 7.57
CA VAL A 237 -7.32 7.03 8.48
C VAL A 237 -5.81 6.83 8.61
N ALA A 238 -5.35 5.57 8.64
CA ALA A 238 -3.94 5.23 8.76
C ALA A 238 -3.62 3.89 8.08
N THR A 239 -2.35 3.69 7.71
CA THR A 239 -1.85 2.45 7.11
C THR A 239 -0.44 2.15 7.61
N GLU A 240 -0.18 0.92 8.02
CA GLU A 240 1.13 0.41 8.47
C GLU A 240 1.36 -1.01 7.96
N SER A 241 2.61 -1.38 7.62
CA SER A 241 2.96 -2.67 6.97
C SER A 241 4.34 -3.18 7.34
#